data_AF-A0A560KDC7-F1
#
_entry.id   AF-A0A560KDC7-F1
#
_cell.length_a   1.000
_cell.length_b   1.000
_cell.length_c   1.000
_cell.angle_alpha   90.00
_cell.angle_beta   90.00
_cell.angle_gamma   90.00
#
_symmetry.space_group_name_H-M   'P 1'
#
loop_
_entity.id
_entity.type
_entity.pdbx_description
1 polymer ?
#
loop_
_entity_poly.entity_id
_entity_poly.type
_entity_poly.pdbx_seq_one_letter_code
_entity_poly.pdbx_strand_id
1 'polypeptide(L)'
;MPLIVRDATLEDAEDILAIYNYAAVNTTAVWTDGPVDLDSRRAWIRARRDAGYPVLVAMKGRDVVGFASFGDFRPWPGYRHTVENSVYVDERHHRAGIGRGLMAALIERATALNKHTMVAAIEASNSASIALHASFGFAEVGRMPEVGCKFGRWLDMVLMQMRLSSDVRPKMQIRPGDTFDPRVIALLDHHVTAARAQTAPGSAHALDLAGLRARDIAFWTGWDGETLVATGALKTLSPRHGEVKSMHTLQTARRRGYGGQMLRHIIAQARARGLQRLSLETGSWDYFKPAHALYQAHGFVPCGPFEGYAEDPNSLFLKLDLRG
;
A
#
# COMPACT_ATOMS: atom_id res chain seq x y z
N MET A 1 -33.60 -20.98 13.22
CA MET A 1 -32.38 -20.56 13.96
C MET A 1 -31.69 -19.45 13.18
N PRO A 2 -31.12 -18.44 13.87
CA PRO A 2 -30.42 -17.34 13.21
C PRO A 2 -29.14 -17.81 12.52
N LEU A 3 -28.76 -17.10 11.46
CA LEU A 3 -27.48 -17.29 10.77
C LEU A 3 -26.38 -16.58 11.58
N ILE A 4 -25.30 -17.31 11.89
CA ILE A 4 -24.13 -16.76 12.60
C ILE A 4 -22.91 -16.89 11.71
N VAL A 5 -22.16 -15.81 11.51
CA VAL A 5 -20.87 -15.84 10.80
C VAL A 5 -19.74 -15.70 11.82
N ARG A 6 -18.75 -16.60 11.78
CA ARG A 6 -17.59 -16.60 12.69
C ARG A 6 -16.33 -17.07 11.97
N ASP A 7 -15.17 -16.86 12.59
CA ASP A 7 -13.93 -17.48 12.14
C ASP A 7 -14.02 -19.01 12.23
N ALA A 8 -13.48 -19.67 11.21
CA ALA A 8 -13.33 -21.11 11.14
C ALA A 8 -12.22 -21.58 12.07
N THR A 9 -12.46 -22.71 12.70
CA THR A 9 -11.49 -23.52 13.42
C THR A 9 -11.07 -24.71 12.57
N LEU A 10 -10.13 -25.52 13.06
CA LEU A 10 -9.75 -26.76 12.37
C LEU A 10 -10.83 -27.85 12.48
N GLU A 11 -11.77 -27.73 13.43
CA GLU A 11 -12.91 -28.64 13.58
C GLU A 11 -13.91 -28.45 12.45
N ASP A 12 -14.00 -27.24 11.88
CA ASP A 12 -14.88 -26.93 10.75
C ASP A 12 -14.35 -27.48 9.41
N ALA A 13 -13.16 -28.09 9.39
CA ALA A 13 -12.49 -28.48 8.15
C ALA A 13 -13.25 -29.54 7.35
N GLU A 14 -13.93 -30.46 8.02
CA GLU A 14 -14.73 -31.51 7.36
C GLU A 14 -15.95 -30.93 6.65
N ASP A 15 -16.66 -30.00 7.29
CA ASP A 15 -17.82 -29.36 6.68
C ASP A 15 -17.41 -28.43 5.52
N ILE A 16 -16.34 -27.65 5.70
CA ILE A 16 -15.78 -26.81 4.63
C ILE A 16 -15.36 -27.69 3.45
N LEU A 17 -14.72 -28.83 3.72
CA LEU A 17 -14.31 -29.78 2.70
C LEU A 17 -15.51 -30.31 1.91
N ALA A 18 -16.59 -30.69 2.60
CA ALA A 18 -17.81 -31.20 1.94
C ALA A 18 -18.40 -30.16 0.98
N ILE A 19 -18.54 -28.90 1.44
CA ILE A 19 -19.06 -27.80 0.60
C ILE A 19 -18.13 -27.54 -0.59
N TYR A 20 -16.82 -27.46 -0.36
CA TYR A 20 -15.85 -27.20 -1.43
C TYR A 20 -15.82 -28.34 -2.46
N ASN A 21 -15.76 -29.59 -2.01
CA ASN A 21 -15.69 -30.74 -2.92
C ASN A 21 -16.99 -30.91 -3.71
N TYR A 22 -18.14 -30.58 -3.14
CA TYR A 22 -19.38 -30.50 -3.90
C TYR A 22 -19.27 -29.49 -5.05
N ALA A 23 -18.81 -28.26 -4.76
CA ALA A 23 -18.62 -27.23 -5.78
C ALA A 23 -17.56 -27.67 -6.83
N ALA A 24 -16.47 -28.29 -6.39
CA ALA A 24 -15.37 -28.76 -7.22
C ALA A 24 -15.76 -29.90 -8.15
N VAL A 25 -16.71 -30.77 -7.79
CA VAL A 25 -17.09 -31.91 -8.63
C VAL A 25 -18.35 -31.64 -9.45
N ASN A 26 -19.27 -30.79 -8.96
CA ASN A 26 -20.61 -30.67 -9.54
C ASN A 26 -20.89 -29.33 -10.22
N THR A 27 -20.00 -28.33 -10.10
CA THR A 27 -20.27 -26.96 -10.58
C THR A 27 -19.11 -26.38 -11.37
N THR A 28 -19.32 -25.23 -12.01
CA THR A 28 -18.27 -24.43 -12.66
C THR A 28 -17.69 -23.34 -11.74
N ALA A 29 -18.00 -23.35 -10.43
CA ALA A 29 -17.52 -22.35 -9.48
C ALA A 29 -16.05 -22.57 -9.03
N VAL A 30 -15.51 -23.76 -9.26
CA VAL A 30 -14.12 -24.13 -8.99
C VAL A 30 -13.59 -24.89 -10.20
N TRP A 31 -12.53 -24.38 -10.83
CA TRP A 31 -11.95 -24.99 -12.03
C TRP A 31 -10.78 -25.88 -11.62
N THR A 32 -11.09 -27.13 -11.28
CA THR A 32 -10.12 -28.14 -10.82
C THR A 32 -10.54 -29.52 -11.32
N ASP A 33 -9.58 -30.44 -11.41
CA ASP A 33 -9.75 -31.79 -11.98
C ASP A 33 -10.31 -32.82 -11.00
N GLY A 34 -10.44 -32.48 -9.71
CA GLY A 34 -10.94 -33.42 -8.71
C GLY A 34 -11.14 -32.82 -7.32
N PRO A 35 -11.65 -33.64 -6.38
CA PRO A 35 -11.78 -33.25 -4.99
C PRO A 35 -10.40 -33.09 -4.32
N VAL A 36 -10.36 -32.38 -3.21
CA VAL A 36 -9.19 -32.38 -2.30
C VAL A 36 -9.46 -33.25 -1.08
N ASP A 37 -8.41 -33.59 -0.33
CA ASP A 37 -8.53 -34.31 0.93
C ASP A 37 -8.63 -33.37 2.15
N LEU A 38 -8.94 -33.96 3.31
CA LEU A 38 -9.12 -33.24 4.57
C LEU A 38 -7.84 -32.60 5.10
N ASP A 39 -6.69 -33.25 4.93
CA ASP A 39 -5.41 -32.73 5.41
C ASP A 39 -4.98 -31.50 4.63
N SER A 40 -5.16 -31.53 3.31
CA SER A 40 -5.01 -30.39 2.40
C SER A 40 -5.93 -29.24 2.80
N ARG A 41 -7.19 -29.53 3.19
CA ARG A 41 -8.13 -28.50 3.66
C ARG A 41 -7.71 -27.89 5.00
N ARG A 42 -7.26 -28.71 5.96
CA ARG A 42 -6.71 -28.25 7.24
C ARG A 42 -5.46 -27.39 7.03
N ALA A 43 -4.57 -27.81 6.12
CA ALA A 43 -3.38 -27.05 5.75
C ALA A 43 -3.75 -25.69 5.13
N TRP A 44 -4.76 -25.65 4.25
CA TRP A 44 -5.27 -24.41 3.67
C TRP A 44 -5.81 -23.44 4.73
N ILE A 45 -6.58 -23.93 5.73
CA ILE A 45 -7.07 -23.09 6.84
C ILE A 45 -5.91 -22.50 7.64
N ARG A 46 -4.90 -23.31 7.97
CA ARG A 46 -3.69 -22.86 8.69
C ARG A 46 -2.94 -21.81 7.89
N ALA A 47 -2.65 -22.07 6.63
CA ALA A 47 -1.92 -21.15 5.76
C ALA A 47 -2.62 -19.79 5.61
N ARG A 48 -3.96 -19.76 5.52
CA ARG A 48 -4.71 -18.51 5.52
C ARG A 48 -4.54 -17.75 6.83
N ARG A 49 -4.67 -18.43 7.96
CA ARG A 49 -4.51 -17.83 9.29
C ARG A 49 -3.09 -17.30 9.51
N ASP A 50 -2.07 -18.06 9.13
CA ASP A 50 -0.66 -17.68 9.28
C ASP A 50 -0.31 -16.46 8.42
N ALA A 51 -0.96 -16.32 7.25
CA ALA A 51 -0.88 -15.13 6.40
C ALA A 51 -1.71 -13.93 6.91
N GLY A 52 -2.41 -14.07 8.04
CA GLY A 52 -3.28 -13.03 8.60
C GLY A 52 -4.61 -12.86 7.88
N TYR A 53 -5.06 -13.86 7.11
CA TYR A 53 -6.30 -13.84 6.35
C TYR A 53 -7.41 -14.68 7.00
N PRO A 54 -8.68 -14.22 6.94
CA PRO A 54 -9.79 -14.92 7.56
C PRO A 54 -10.21 -16.15 6.74
N VAL A 55 -10.62 -17.19 7.45
CA VAL A 55 -11.53 -18.21 6.91
C VAL A 55 -12.78 -18.11 7.76
N LEU A 56 -13.91 -17.81 7.14
CA LEU A 56 -15.20 -17.61 7.81
C LEU A 56 -16.11 -18.79 7.50
N VAL A 57 -16.90 -19.19 8.48
CA VAL A 57 -18.02 -20.13 8.32
C VAL A 57 -19.33 -19.46 8.68
N ALA A 58 -20.38 -19.82 7.95
CA ALA A 58 -21.76 -19.48 8.25
C ALA A 58 -22.44 -20.68 8.91
N MET A 59 -22.95 -20.48 10.11
CA MET A 59 -23.58 -21.49 10.94
C MET A 59 -25.10 -21.31 10.96
N LYS A 60 -25.83 -22.41 10.86
CA LYS A 60 -27.27 -22.48 11.15
C LYS A 60 -27.50 -23.55 12.21
N GLY A 61 -27.60 -23.12 13.47
CA GLY A 61 -27.55 -24.06 14.59
C GLY A 61 -26.14 -24.62 14.73
N ARG A 62 -26.00 -25.95 14.62
CA ARG A 62 -24.70 -26.63 14.70
C ARG A 62 -24.06 -26.88 13.33
N ASP A 63 -24.80 -26.64 12.25
CA ASP A 63 -24.36 -26.99 10.90
C ASP A 63 -23.63 -25.82 10.24
N VAL A 64 -22.47 -26.08 9.66
CA VAL A 64 -21.82 -25.16 8.72
C VAL A 64 -22.55 -25.25 7.39
N VAL A 65 -23.15 -24.13 6.96
CA VAL A 65 -23.97 -24.03 5.74
C VAL A 65 -23.34 -23.18 4.64
N GLY A 66 -22.11 -22.72 4.86
CA GLY A 66 -21.33 -21.95 3.90
C GLY A 66 -20.00 -21.52 4.49
N PHE A 67 -19.05 -21.18 3.64
CA PHE A 67 -17.77 -20.63 4.07
C PHE A 67 -17.25 -19.60 3.06
N ALA A 68 -16.35 -18.75 3.53
CA ALA A 68 -15.77 -17.70 2.72
C ALA A 68 -14.36 -17.36 3.20
N SER A 69 -13.52 -16.90 2.28
CA SER A 69 -12.15 -16.46 2.60
C SER A 69 -11.65 -15.52 1.51
N PHE A 70 -10.54 -14.83 1.77
CA PHE A 70 -9.79 -14.15 0.74
C PHE A 70 -8.28 -14.44 0.86
N GLY A 71 -7.57 -14.22 -0.23
CA GLY A 71 -6.11 -14.32 -0.30
C GLY A 71 -5.48 -13.17 -1.06
N ASP A 72 -4.17 -13.21 -1.22
CA ASP A 72 -3.48 -12.33 -2.15
C ASP A 72 -4.04 -12.52 -3.56
N PHE A 73 -4.25 -11.42 -4.28
CA PHE A 73 -4.70 -11.48 -5.67
C PHE A 73 -3.60 -12.00 -6.61
N ARG A 74 -2.35 -11.57 -6.40
CA ARG A 74 -1.18 -11.99 -7.21
C ARG A 74 0.08 -12.02 -6.35
N PRO A 75 1.06 -12.88 -6.67
CA PRO A 75 2.25 -13.12 -5.84
C PRO A 75 3.33 -12.05 -6.02
N TRP A 76 2.95 -10.78 -6.11
CA TRP A 76 3.89 -9.66 -6.24
C TRP A 76 3.60 -8.59 -5.19
N PRO A 77 4.62 -8.01 -4.54
CA PRO A 77 4.43 -7.01 -3.48
C PRO A 77 3.58 -5.81 -3.90
N GLY A 78 3.52 -5.47 -5.20
CA GLY A 78 2.67 -4.39 -5.72
C GLY A 78 1.16 -4.63 -5.50
N TYR A 79 0.74 -5.88 -5.31
CA TYR A 79 -0.66 -6.26 -5.05
C TYR A 79 -0.96 -6.47 -3.56
N ARG A 80 -0.04 -6.15 -2.64
CA ARG A 80 -0.21 -6.35 -1.17
C ARG A 80 -1.47 -5.74 -0.57
N HIS A 81 -2.06 -4.73 -1.22
CA HIS A 81 -3.30 -4.07 -0.81
C HIS A 81 -4.54 -4.59 -1.56
N THR A 82 -4.40 -5.58 -2.43
CA THR A 82 -5.47 -6.19 -3.21
C THR A 82 -5.64 -7.64 -2.80
N VAL A 83 -6.86 -8.05 -2.50
CA VAL A 83 -7.21 -9.43 -2.18
C VAL A 83 -8.20 -10.00 -3.17
N GLU A 84 -8.17 -11.31 -3.36
CA GLU A 84 -9.17 -12.05 -4.14
C GLU A 84 -10.03 -12.88 -3.18
N ASN A 85 -11.35 -12.76 -3.31
CA ASN A 85 -12.29 -13.42 -2.42
C ASN A 85 -12.85 -14.71 -3.02
N SER A 86 -13.39 -15.56 -2.16
CA SER A 86 -14.15 -16.75 -2.50
C SER A 86 -15.28 -16.94 -1.48
N VAL A 87 -16.47 -17.31 -1.97
CA VAL A 87 -17.68 -17.55 -1.15
C VAL A 87 -18.38 -18.79 -1.68
N TYR A 88 -18.64 -19.74 -0.80
CA TYR A 88 -19.36 -20.98 -1.12
C TYR A 88 -20.50 -21.20 -0.13
N VAL A 89 -21.65 -21.62 -0.65
CA VAL A 89 -22.85 -21.95 0.12
C VAL A 89 -23.17 -23.41 -0.14
N ASP A 90 -23.55 -24.14 0.91
CA ASP A 90 -24.01 -25.52 0.78
C ASP A 90 -25.23 -25.58 -0.16
N GLU A 91 -25.21 -26.51 -1.12
CA GLU A 91 -26.28 -26.65 -2.12
C GLU A 91 -27.67 -26.81 -1.52
N ARG A 92 -27.76 -27.45 -0.34
CA ARG A 92 -29.02 -27.70 0.36
C ARG A 92 -29.61 -26.42 0.97
N HIS A 93 -28.88 -25.30 0.95
CA HIS A 93 -29.19 -24.09 1.71
C HIS A 93 -29.17 -22.79 0.87
N HIS A 94 -29.34 -22.88 -0.45
CA HIS A 94 -29.40 -21.70 -1.32
C HIS A 94 -30.54 -20.72 -0.99
N ARG A 95 -30.36 -19.46 -1.41
CA ARG A 95 -31.37 -18.37 -1.29
C ARG A 95 -31.82 -18.03 0.14
N ALA A 96 -31.05 -18.42 1.16
CA ALA A 96 -31.32 -18.12 2.57
C ALA A 96 -30.51 -16.93 3.14
N GLY A 97 -29.96 -16.06 2.27
CA GLY A 97 -29.14 -14.92 2.70
C GLY A 97 -27.72 -15.27 3.18
N ILE A 98 -27.30 -16.53 3.09
CA ILE A 98 -25.99 -17.02 3.58
C ILE A 98 -24.83 -16.33 2.87
N GLY A 99 -24.82 -16.32 1.54
CA GLY A 99 -23.77 -15.67 0.75
C GLY A 99 -23.66 -14.17 1.04
N ARG A 100 -24.79 -13.50 1.31
CA ARG A 100 -24.81 -12.09 1.71
C ARG A 100 -24.18 -11.88 3.08
N GLY A 101 -24.49 -12.72 4.05
CA GLY A 101 -23.87 -12.67 5.38
C GLY A 101 -22.36 -12.87 5.34
N LEU A 102 -21.90 -13.88 4.58
CA LEU A 102 -20.47 -14.16 4.40
C LEU A 102 -19.73 -13.02 3.69
N MET A 103 -20.29 -12.49 2.60
CA MET A 103 -19.66 -11.39 1.85
C MET A 103 -19.54 -10.12 2.70
N ALA A 104 -20.59 -9.77 3.45
CA ALA A 104 -20.55 -8.62 4.35
C ALA A 104 -19.41 -8.74 5.38
N ALA A 105 -19.28 -9.90 6.02
CA ALA A 105 -18.21 -10.16 6.98
C ALA A 105 -16.80 -10.18 6.35
N LEU A 106 -16.65 -10.67 5.12
CA LEU A 106 -15.37 -10.59 4.40
C LEU A 106 -14.96 -9.16 4.09
N ILE A 107 -15.90 -8.32 3.63
CA ILE A 107 -15.63 -6.90 3.34
C ILE A 107 -15.20 -6.16 4.62
N GLU A 108 -15.87 -6.44 5.75
CA GLU A 108 -15.49 -5.89 7.05
C GLU A 108 -14.05 -6.28 7.42
N ARG A 109 -13.71 -7.58 7.35
CA ARG A 109 -12.36 -8.07 7.65
C ARG A 109 -11.29 -7.51 6.72
N ALA A 110 -11.56 -7.41 5.42
CA ALA A 110 -10.62 -6.83 4.47
C ALA A 110 -10.39 -5.33 4.73
N THR A 111 -11.45 -4.60 5.11
CA THR A 111 -11.36 -3.19 5.49
C THR A 111 -10.53 -3.02 6.76
N ALA A 112 -10.77 -3.83 7.79
CA ALA A 112 -9.99 -3.83 9.03
C ALA A 112 -8.51 -4.16 8.81
N LEU A 113 -8.21 -5.01 7.82
CA LEU A 113 -6.84 -5.34 7.40
C LEU A 113 -6.21 -4.29 6.46
N ASN A 114 -6.83 -3.11 6.30
CA ASN A 114 -6.32 -2.04 5.44
C ASN A 114 -6.07 -2.50 3.99
N LYS A 115 -6.95 -3.36 3.46
CA LYS A 115 -6.97 -3.68 2.04
C LYS A 115 -7.66 -2.54 1.27
N HIS A 116 -7.21 -2.30 0.05
CA HIS A 116 -7.69 -1.25 -0.83
C HIS A 116 -8.71 -1.77 -1.84
N THR A 117 -8.49 -2.97 -2.37
CA THR A 117 -9.33 -3.56 -3.41
C THR A 117 -9.61 -5.03 -3.09
N MET A 118 -10.85 -5.45 -3.30
CA MET A 118 -11.25 -6.85 -3.33
C MET A 118 -11.67 -7.23 -4.74
N VAL A 119 -11.14 -8.34 -5.25
CA VAL A 119 -11.42 -8.89 -6.58
C VAL A 119 -12.23 -10.18 -6.41
N ALA A 120 -13.07 -10.47 -7.40
CA ALA A 120 -13.74 -11.75 -7.57
C ALA A 120 -13.53 -12.25 -9.01
N ALA A 121 -13.05 -13.48 -9.16
CA ALA A 121 -13.02 -14.20 -10.42
C ALA A 121 -14.21 -15.16 -10.45
N ILE A 122 -15.14 -14.96 -11.39
CA ILE A 122 -16.41 -15.65 -11.43
C ILE A 122 -16.60 -16.24 -12.83
N GLU A 123 -17.04 -17.50 -12.93
CA GLU A 123 -17.42 -18.06 -14.23
C GLU A 123 -18.62 -17.28 -14.79
N ALA A 124 -18.56 -16.90 -16.07
CA ALA A 124 -19.45 -15.92 -16.69
C ALA A 124 -20.94 -16.28 -16.64
N SER A 125 -21.29 -17.57 -16.63
CA SER A 125 -22.68 -18.02 -16.54
C SER A 125 -23.25 -18.00 -15.12
N ASN A 126 -22.40 -17.81 -14.09
CA ASN A 126 -22.81 -17.76 -12.69
C ASN A 126 -23.45 -16.41 -12.31
N SER A 127 -24.62 -16.16 -12.88
CA SER A 127 -25.42 -14.94 -12.66
C SER A 127 -25.75 -14.69 -11.19
N ALA A 128 -25.93 -15.74 -10.38
CA ALA A 128 -26.19 -15.61 -8.95
C ALA A 128 -25.00 -15.01 -8.19
N SER A 129 -23.78 -15.48 -8.47
CA SER A 129 -22.57 -14.92 -7.88
C SER A 129 -22.31 -13.49 -8.36
N ILE A 130 -22.50 -13.21 -9.65
CA ILE A 130 -22.37 -11.86 -10.22
C ILE A 130 -23.35 -10.89 -9.53
N ALA A 131 -24.62 -11.28 -9.39
CA ALA A 131 -25.63 -10.46 -8.73
C ALA A 131 -25.33 -10.24 -7.24
N LEU A 132 -24.85 -11.27 -6.53
CA LEU A 132 -24.41 -11.15 -5.14
C LEU A 132 -23.30 -10.10 -5.01
N HIS A 133 -22.24 -10.21 -5.81
CA HIS A 133 -21.12 -9.26 -5.80
C HIS A 133 -21.57 -7.85 -6.17
N ALA A 134 -22.37 -7.69 -7.23
CA ALA A 134 -22.92 -6.41 -7.65
C ALA A 134 -23.71 -5.71 -6.53
N SER A 135 -24.46 -6.47 -5.72
CA SER A 135 -25.24 -5.92 -4.60
C SER A 135 -24.38 -5.29 -3.48
N PHE A 136 -23.08 -5.61 -3.42
CA PHE A 136 -22.10 -4.99 -2.51
C PHE A 136 -21.27 -3.90 -3.18
N GLY A 137 -21.56 -3.55 -4.44
CA GLY A 137 -20.84 -2.51 -5.19
C GLY A 137 -19.60 -3.02 -5.95
N PHE A 138 -19.48 -4.33 -6.16
CA PHE A 138 -18.50 -4.83 -7.14
C PHE A 138 -18.96 -4.47 -8.55
N ALA A 139 -18.03 -4.03 -9.39
CA ALA A 139 -18.25 -3.77 -10.81
C ALA A 139 -17.44 -4.75 -11.67
N GLU A 140 -18.01 -5.21 -12.79
CA GLU A 140 -17.26 -5.95 -13.82
C GLU A 140 -16.18 -5.03 -14.41
N VAL A 141 -14.94 -5.49 -14.41
CA VAL A 141 -13.76 -4.76 -14.92
C VAL A 141 -12.96 -5.54 -15.97
N GLY A 142 -13.35 -6.79 -16.22
CA GLY A 142 -12.74 -7.59 -17.27
C GLY A 142 -13.56 -8.85 -17.54
N ARG A 143 -13.50 -9.29 -18.79
CA ARG A 143 -14.06 -10.56 -19.26
C ARG A 143 -13.04 -11.24 -20.14
N MET A 144 -12.77 -12.50 -19.83
CA MET A 144 -11.74 -13.30 -20.48
C MET A 144 -12.41 -14.55 -21.03
N PRO A 145 -12.65 -14.64 -22.35
CA PRO A 145 -13.31 -15.80 -22.94
C PRO A 145 -12.37 -17.01 -23.00
N GLU A 146 -12.93 -18.20 -22.81
CA GLU A 146 -12.26 -19.50 -23.01
C GLU A 146 -10.92 -19.67 -22.26
N VAL A 147 -10.79 -19.09 -21.06
CA VAL A 147 -9.55 -19.12 -20.27
C VAL A 147 -9.48 -20.25 -19.24
N GLY A 148 -10.55 -21.05 -19.14
CA GLY A 148 -10.56 -22.30 -18.37
C GLY A 148 -11.32 -23.39 -19.11
N CYS A 149 -11.14 -24.63 -18.66
CA CYS A 149 -11.85 -25.77 -19.21
C CYS A 149 -12.36 -26.66 -18.06
N LYS A 150 -13.63 -27.09 -18.14
CA LYS A 150 -14.20 -28.08 -17.24
C LYS A 150 -15.39 -28.78 -17.88
N PHE A 151 -15.56 -30.07 -17.59
CA PHE A 151 -16.63 -30.90 -18.17
C PHE A 151 -16.64 -30.87 -19.72
N GLY A 152 -15.46 -30.80 -20.32
CA GLY A 152 -15.29 -30.73 -21.78
C GLY A 152 -15.77 -29.41 -22.40
N ARG A 153 -15.92 -28.35 -21.61
CA ARG A 153 -16.37 -27.03 -22.06
C ARG A 153 -15.33 -25.98 -21.72
N TRP A 154 -15.05 -25.11 -22.68
CA TRP A 154 -14.35 -23.85 -22.42
C TRP A 154 -15.25 -22.92 -21.60
N LEU A 155 -14.64 -22.25 -20.62
CA LEU A 155 -15.31 -21.39 -19.65
C LEU A 155 -14.74 -19.98 -19.72
N ASP A 156 -15.63 -19.01 -19.62
CA ASP A 156 -15.30 -17.60 -19.59
C ASP A 156 -15.18 -17.11 -18.14
N MET A 157 -14.20 -16.26 -17.87
CA MET A 157 -14.02 -15.63 -16.58
C MET A 157 -14.47 -14.17 -16.61
N VAL A 158 -15.29 -13.78 -15.64
CA VAL A 158 -15.64 -12.40 -15.32
C VAL A 158 -14.84 -11.97 -14.09
N LEU A 159 -14.06 -10.90 -14.24
CA LEU A 159 -13.39 -10.23 -13.14
C LEU A 159 -14.28 -9.08 -12.66
N MET A 160 -14.70 -9.15 -11.41
CA MET A 160 -15.34 -8.06 -10.71
C MET A 160 -14.42 -7.49 -9.64
N GLN A 161 -14.49 -6.19 -9.38
CA GLN A 161 -13.75 -5.58 -8.28
C GLN A 161 -14.60 -4.59 -7.48
N MET A 162 -14.27 -4.45 -6.20
CA MET A 162 -14.77 -3.42 -5.31
C MET A 162 -13.58 -2.69 -4.69
N ARG A 163 -13.58 -1.35 -4.78
CA ARG A 163 -12.67 -0.53 -3.97
C ARG A 163 -13.23 -0.45 -2.57
N LEU A 164 -12.49 -0.95 -1.60
CA LEU A 164 -12.81 -0.81 -0.19
C LEU A 164 -12.61 0.67 0.20
N SER A 165 -13.49 1.21 1.04
CA SER A 165 -13.47 2.61 1.50
C SER A 165 -12.34 2.88 2.49
N SER A 166 -11.14 2.36 2.21
CA SER A 166 -9.96 2.53 3.04
C SER A 166 -9.14 3.71 2.53
N ASP A 167 -8.70 4.57 3.45
CA ASP A 167 -7.72 5.64 3.19
C ASP A 167 -6.31 5.09 2.93
N VAL A 168 -6.21 3.83 2.49
CA VAL A 168 -4.97 3.15 2.16
C VAL A 168 -4.37 3.84 0.95
N ARG A 169 -3.54 4.84 1.23
CA ARG A 169 -2.56 5.35 0.30
C ARG A 169 -1.29 4.54 0.53
N PRO A 170 -0.64 4.01 -0.52
CA PRO A 170 0.70 3.44 -0.40
C PRO A 170 1.62 4.50 0.24
N LYS A 171 1.87 4.35 1.53
CA LYS A 171 2.76 5.23 2.28
C LYS A 171 4.17 4.72 2.12
N MET A 172 5.06 5.65 1.84
CA MET A 172 6.48 5.39 1.89
C MET A 172 6.88 5.11 3.34
N GLN A 173 7.66 4.07 3.57
CA GLN A 173 8.29 3.83 4.87
C GLN A 173 9.48 4.77 5.01
N ILE A 174 9.45 5.61 6.04
CA ILE A 174 10.58 6.51 6.34
C ILE A 174 11.43 5.86 7.43
N ARG A 175 12.71 5.67 7.13
CA ARG A 175 13.69 5.01 8.01
C ARG A 175 14.85 5.96 8.28
N PRO A 176 15.57 5.85 9.41
CA PRO A 176 16.87 6.48 9.55
C PRO A 176 17.76 6.13 8.35
N GLY A 177 18.47 7.12 7.83
CA GLY A 177 19.29 6.94 6.64
C GLY A 177 20.60 6.25 6.96
N ASP A 178 20.84 5.11 6.31
CA ASP A 178 22.12 4.41 6.39
C ASP A 178 23.06 4.92 5.29
N THR A 179 24.07 5.70 5.67
CA THR A 179 25.10 6.22 4.76
C THR A 179 26.15 5.18 4.34
N PHE A 180 25.98 3.92 4.73
CA PHE A 180 26.78 2.78 4.28
C PHE A 180 26.00 1.86 3.33
N ASP A 181 24.67 2.01 3.20
CA ASP A 181 23.88 1.24 2.25
C ASP A 181 24.24 1.67 0.81
N PRO A 182 24.68 0.74 -0.06
CA PRO A 182 25.10 1.07 -1.43
C PRO A 182 23.98 1.71 -2.27
N ARG A 183 22.71 1.40 -1.99
CA ARG A 183 21.56 1.99 -2.68
C ARG A 183 21.38 3.46 -2.30
N VAL A 184 21.62 3.78 -1.03
CA VAL A 184 21.56 5.15 -0.49
C VAL A 184 22.72 5.97 -1.03
N ILE A 185 23.93 5.40 -1.04
CA ILE A 185 25.12 6.01 -1.64
C ILE A 185 24.85 6.34 -3.11
N ALA A 186 24.37 5.38 -3.91
CA ALA A 186 24.10 5.60 -5.34
C ALA A 186 23.04 6.70 -5.58
N LEU A 187 21.97 6.73 -4.78
CA LEU A 187 20.95 7.77 -4.91
C LEU A 187 21.49 9.16 -4.54
N LEU A 188 22.31 9.25 -3.50
CA LEU A 188 22.94 10.50 -3.07
C LEU A 188 23.99 10.98 -4.08
N ASP A 189 24.83 10.10 -4.61
CA ASP A 189 25.81 10.44 -5.64
C ASP A 189 25.11 10.97 -6.90
N HIS A 190 24.03 10.32 -7.33
CA HIS A 190 23.22 10.81 -8.43
C HIS A 190 22.59 12.17 -8.12
N HIS A 191 22.05 12.35 -6.91
CA HIS A 191 21.45 13.62 -6.48
C HIS A 191 22.46 14.76 -6.46
N VAL A 192 23.63 14.56 -5.84
CA VAL A 192 24.69 15.55 -5.71
C VAL A 192 25.27 15.89 -7.09
N THR A 193 25.51 14.88 -7.93
CA THR A 193 25.98 15.08 -9.31
C THR A 193 24.97 15.88 -10.12
N ALA A 194 23.69 15.52 -10.08
CA ALA A 194 22.64 16.25 -10.79
C ALA A 194 22.48 17.69 -10.28
N ALA A 195 22.56 17.91 -8.96
CA ALA A 195 22.49 19.26 -8.39
C ALA A 195 23.68 20.13 -8.82
N ARG A 196 24.90 19.58 -8.75
CA ARG A 196 26.13 20.29 -9.15
C ARG A 196 26.19 20.55 -10.65
N ALA A 197 25.76 19.61 -11.49
CA ALA A 197 25.75 19.77 -12.95
C ALA A 197 24.82 20.89 -13.43
N GLN A 198 23.83 21.25 -12.61
CA GLN A 198 22.82 22.24 -12.98
C GLN A 198 23.02 23.59 -12.31
N THR A 199 23.89 23.67 -11.32
CA THR A 199 24.15 24.87 -10.52
C THR A 199 25.46 25.50 -10.96
N ALA A 200 25.52 26.84 -11.00
CA ALA A 200 26.76 27.54 -11.28
C ALA A 200 27.89 27.12 -10.31
N PRO A 201 29.15 27.04 -10.77
CA PRO A 201 30.27 26.69 -9.89
C PRO A 201 30.32 27.59 -8.65
N GLY A 202 30.33 26.98 -7.46
CA GLY A 202 30.35 27.69 -6.17
C GLY A 202 28.99 27.84 -5.49
N SER A 203 27.87 27.66 -6.20
CA SER A 203 26.52 27.82 -5.64
C SER A 203 25.84 26.50 -5.26
N ALA A 204 26.55 25.36 -5.41
CA ALA A 204 25.99 24.04 -5.11
C ALA A 204 26.24 23.64 -3.65
N HIS A 205 25.23 23.83 -2.78
CA HIS A 205 25.34 23.56 -1.34
C HIS A 205 24.81 22.19 -0.89
N ALA A 206 24.75 21.22 -1.81
CA ALA A 206 24.35 19.85 -1.49
C ALA A 206 25.41 19.16 -0.60
N LEU A 207 24.96 18.59 0.52
CA LEU A 207 25.83 17.81 1.42
C LEU A 207 26.26 16.51 0.73
N ASP A 208 27.54 16.18 0.83
CA ASP A 208 28.05 14.86 0.50
C ASP A 208 27.81 13.85 1.65
N LEU A 209 28.26 12.61 1.46
CA LEU A 209 28.12 11.55 2.46
C LEU A 209 28.80 11.89 3.80
N ALA A 210 29.93 12.59 3.77
CA ALA A 210 30.64 12.99 4.98
C ALA A 210 29.84 14.05 5.75
N GLY A 211 29.29 15.04 5.04
CA GLY A 211 28.42 16.06 5.61
C GLY A 211 27.14 15.47 6.23
N LEU A 212 26.57 14.41 5.65
CA LEU A 212 25.40 13.73 6.22
C LEU A 212 25.67 12.94 7.50
N ARG A 213 26.94 12.66 7.82
CA ARG A 213 27.35 11.96 9.06
C ARG A 213 27.62 12.91 10.23
N ALA A 214 27.50 14.23 10.03
CA ALA A 214 27.71 15.20 11.09
C ALA A 214 26.67 15.05 12.22
N ARG A 215 27.08 15.30 13.47
CA ARG A 215 26.24 15.03 14.67
C ARG A 215 24.99 15.91 14.76
N ASP A 216 25.01 17.06 14.11
CA ASP A 216 23.90 18.01 14.01
C ASP A 216 22.90 17.65 12.90
N ILE A 217 23.17 16.61 12.11
CA ILE A 217 22.33 16.12 11.02
C ILE A 217 21.52 14.92 11.48
N ALA A 218 20.21 14.96 11.21
CA ALA A 218 19.39 13.77 11.15
C ALA A 218 19.00 13.48 9.70
N PHE A 219 19.33 12.29 9.23
CA PHE A 219 19.15 11.87 7.85
C PHE A 219 18.12 10.73 7.78
N TRP A 220 17.24 10.78 6.79
CA TRP A 220 16.22 9.78 6.55
C TRP A 220 16.16 9.35 5.09
N THR A 221 15.77 8.10 4.90
CA THR A 221 15.50 7.48 3.61
C THR A 221 14.05 7.02 3.53
N GLY A 222 13.47 7.15 2.34
CA GLY A 222 12.09 6.81 2.06
C GLY A 222 12.00 5.61 1.13
N TRP A 223 11.20 4.60 1.51
CA TRP A 223 11.11 3.30 0.85
C TRP A 223 9.68 2.96 0.43
N ASP A 224 9.50 2.52 -0.81
CA ASP A 224 8.26 1.89 -1.29
C ASP A 224 8.51 0.38 -1.44
N GLY A 225 8.08 -0.40 -0.45
CA GLY A 225 8.59 -1.76 -0.27
C GLY A 225 10.11 -1.73 -0.03
N GLU A 226 10.87 -2.44 -0.86
CA GLU A 226 12.34 -2.47 -0.82
C GLU A 226 13.00 -1.48 -1.78
N THR A 227 12.21 -0.68 -2.51
CA THR A 227 12.73 0.34 -3.41
C THR A 227 12.97 1.65 -2.66
N LEU A 228 14.22 2.12 -2.66
CA LEU A 228 14.57 3.45 -2.18
C LEU A 228 14.04 4.51 -3.15
N VAL A 229 13.15 5.38 -2.69
CA VAL A 229 12.44 6.36 -3.53
C VAL A 229 12.69 7.81 -3.15
N ALA A 230 13.15 8.10 -1.92
CA ALA A 230 13.41 9.46 -1.47
C ALA A 230 14.48 9.55 -0.38
N THR A 231 15.04 10.74 -0.22
CA THR A 231 15.93 11.13 0.88
C THR A 231 15.52 12.49 1.43
N GLY A 232 15.87 12.75 2.69
CA GLY A 232 15.75 14.07 3.29
C GLY A 232 16.54 14.15 4.59
N ALA A 233 17.00 15.34 4.95
CA ALA A 233 17.79 15.59 6.13
C ALA A 233 17.33 16.85 6.87
N LEU A 234 17.57 16.88 8.17
CA LEU A 234 17.40 18.04 9.05
C LEU A 234 18.75 18.36 9.69
N LYS A 235 19.31 19.51 9.38
CA LYS A 235 20.46 20.08 10.09
C LYS A 235 19.98 20.95 11.24
N THR A 236 20.57 20.79 12.41
CA THR A 236 20.29 21.65 13.57
C THR A 236 21.28 22.81 13.56
N LEU A 237 20.80 24.03 13.31
CA LEU A 237 21.64 25.23 13.27
C LEU A 237 21.79 25.83 14.68
N SER A 238 20.67 25.86 15.43
CA SER A 238 20.64 26.27 16.83
C SER A 238 19.53 25.53 17.57
N PRO A 239 19.40 25.67 18.90
CA PRO A 239 18.31 25.03 19.66
C PRO A 239 16.90 25.40 19.19
N ARG A 240 16.73 26.46 18.39
CA ARG A 240 15.41 26.93 17.90
C ARG A 240 15.30 26.97 16.37
N HIS A 241 16.36 26.63 15.64
CA HIS A 241 16.39 26.77 14.18
C HIS A 241 17.05 25.55 13.53
N GLY A 242 16.35 24.94 12.57
CA GLY A 242 16.91 23.90 11.72
C GLY A 242 16.84 24.25 10.24
N GLU A 243 17.54 23.44 9.45
CA GLU A 243 17.58 23.56 8.00
C GLU A 243 17.18 22.23 7.34
N VAL A 244 16.30 22.31 6.35
CA VAL A 244 15.95 21.17 5.49
C VAL A 244 17.07 20.98 4.46
N LYS A 245 17.66 19.79 4.43
CA LYS A 245 18.78 19.42 3.54
C LYS A 245 18.50 18.13 2.79
N SER A 246 19.30 17.89 1.74
CA SER A 246 19.38 16.61 1.01
C SER A 246 18.03 16.01 0.60
N MET A 247 17.07 16.88 0.26
CA MET A 247 15.75 16.53 -0.20
C MET A 247 15.82 16.06 -1.66
N HIS A 248 15.60 14.76 -1.88
CA HIS A 248 15.56 14.20 -3.22
C HIS A 248 14.46 13.15 -3.33
N THR A 249 13.88 13.04 -4.52
CA THR A 249 12.98 11.94 -4.89
C THR A 249 13.49 11.36 -6.19
N LEU A 250 13.69 10.04 -6.18
CA LEU A 250 14.12 9.26 -7.33
C LEU A 250 13.27 9.65 -8.55
N GLN A 251 13.93 9.93 -9.68
CA GLN A 251 13.28 10.53 -10.85
C GLN A 251 12.06 9.71 -11.34
N THR A 252 12.20 8.39 -11.38
CA THR A 252 11.13 7.44 -11.77
C THR A 252 9.98 7.35 -10.76
N ALA A 253 10.18 7.87 -9.54
CA ALA A 253 9.21 7.87 -8.44
C ALA A 253 8.59 9.26 -8.18
N ARG A 254 8.92 10.29 -8.98
CA ARG A 254 8.38 11.65 -8.83
C ARG A 254 6.87 11.71 -9.11
N ARG A 255 6.23 12.78 -8.64
CA ARG A 255 4.78 13.04 -8.74
C ARG A 255 3.88 11.98 -8.05
N ARG A 256 4.46 11.16 -7.17
CA ARG A 256 3.73 10.19 -6.32
C ARG A 256 3.56 10.67 -4.87
N GLY A 257 3.93 11.92 -4.58
CA GLY A 257 3.81 12.53 -3.25
C GLY A 257 4.92 12.19 -2.25
N TYR A 258 5.96 11.44 -2.65
CA TYR A 258 7.07 11.05 -1.76
C TYR A 258 7.85 12.23 -1.17
N GLY A 259 8.16 13.26 -1.97
CA GLY A 259 8.77 14.49 -1.48
C GLY A 259 7.95 15.18 -0.39
N GLY A 260 6.63 15.24 -0.54
CA GLY A 260 5.72 15.77 0.49
C GLY A 260 5.65 14.90 1.73
N GLN A 261 5.70 13.57 1.60
CA GLN A 261 5.76 12.66 2.75
C GLN A 261 7.05 12.87 3.55
N MET A 262 8.20 12.96 2.88
CA MET A 262 9.49 13.22 3.53
C MET A 262 9.51 14.60 4.21
N LEU A 263 9.04 15.65 3.53
CA LEU A 263 9.01 17.00 4.10
C LEU A 263 8.12 17.09 5.35
N ARG A 264 6.93 16.47 5.35
CA ARG A 264 6.07 16.41 6.54
C ARG A 264 6.73 15.68 7.70
N HIS A 265 7.47 14.60 7.42
CA HIS A 265 8.26 13.90 8.44
C HIS A 265 9.32 14.82 9.04
N ILE A 266 10.08 15.53 8.21
CA ILE A 266 11.09 16.48 8.68
C ILE A 266 10.47 17.59 9.54
N ILE A 267 9.33 18.17 9.13
CA ILE A 267 8.60 19.18 9.90
C ILE A 267 8.16 18.62 11.27
N ALA A 268 7.62 17.40 11.29
CA ALA A 268 7.20 16.74 12.53
C ALA A 268 8.40 16.50 13.47
N GLN A 269 9.53 16.03 12.93
CA GLN A 269 10.77 15.83 13.70
C GLN A 269 11.34 17.15 14.22
N ALA A 270 11.29 18.22 13.43
CA ALA A 270 11.72 19.56 13.86
C ALA A 270 10.87 20.08 15.03
N ARG A 271 9.54 19.93 14.95
CA ARG A 271 8.62 20.27 16.05
C ARG A 271 8.88 19.44 17.31
N ALA A 272 9.08 18.13 17.16
CA ALA A 272 9.39 17.24 18.28
C ALA A 272 10.71 17.62 19.00
N ARG A 273 11.65 18.26 18.29
CA ARG A 273 12.90 18.79 18.86
C ARG A 273 12.76 20.18 19.47
N GLY A 274 11.56 20.77 19.47
CA GLY A 274 11.32 22.13 19.97
C GLY A 274 11.84 23.24 19.05
N LEU A 275 12.16 22.94 17.79
CA LEU A 275 12.57 23.96 16.82
C LEU A 275 11.38 24.89 16.53
N GLN A 276 11.68 26.19 16.42
CA GLN A 276 10.69 27.24 16.16
C GLN A 276 10.68 27.66 14.70
N ARG A 277 11.73 27.35 13.95
CA ARG A 277 11.88 27.70 12.54
C ARG A 277 12.58 26.59 11.77
N LEU A 278 12.10 26.34 10.55
CA LEU A 278 12.88 25.69 9.50
C LEU A 278 13.25 26.70 8.43
N SER A 279 14.45 26.58 7.88
CA SER A 279 14.85 27.24 6.64
C SER A 279 15.33 26.22 5.61
N LEU A 280 15.44 26.65 4.36
CA LEU A 280 16.15 25.94 3.32
C LEU A 280 16.70 26.90 2.27
N GLU A 281 17.75 26.45 1.60
CA GLU A 281 18.31 27.04 0.39
C GLU A 281 18.05 26.08 -0.77
N THR A 282 17.70 26.62 -1.94
CA THR A 282 17.50 25.86 -3.18
C THR A 282 17.75 26.75 -4.39
N GLY A 283 18.09 26.18 -5.55
CA GLY A 283 18.33 26.98 -6.77
C GLY A 283 17.11 27.81 -7.19
N SER A 284 17.33 28.99 -7.77
CA SER A 284 16.27 29.97 -8.10
C SER A 284 15.61 29.79 -9.48
N TRP A 285 16.22 29.01 -10.39
CA TRP A 285 15.78 28.90 -11.80
C TRP A 285 14.81 27.74 -12.07
N ASP A 286 14.37 27.64 -13.32
CA ASP A 286 13.27 26.80 -13.80
C ASP A 286 13.33 25.32 -13.40
N TYR A 287 14.53 24.75 -13.30
CA TYR A 287 14.68 23.36 -12.88
C TYR A 287 14.14 23.10 -11.46
N PHE A 288 14.24 24.08 -10.57
CA PHE A 288 13.84 23.96 -9.17
C PHE A 288 12.38 24.33 -8.91
N LYS A 289 11.63 24.80 -9.92
CA LYS A 289 10.19 25.11 -9.81
C LYS A 289 9.37 23.99 -9.12
N PRO A 290 9.56 22.69 -9.41
CA PRO A 290 8.84 21.62 -8.70
C PRO A 290 9.17 21.55 -7.19
N ALA A 291 10.41 21.85 -6.80
CA ALA A 291 10.82 21.92 -5.40
C ALA A 291 10.20 23.15 -4.72
N HIS A 292 10.20 24.31 -5.40
CA HIS A 292 9.56 25.54 -4.88
C HIS A 292 8.07 25.30 -4.59
N ALA A 293 7.35 24.73 -5.56
CA ALA A 293 5.93 24.41 -5.40
C ALA A 293 5.68 23.44 -4.24
N LEU A 294 6.56 22.44 -4.05
CA LEU A 294 6.49 21.51 -2.92
C LEU A 294 6.58 22.24 -1.57
N TYR A 295 7.58 23.12 -1.41
CA TYR A 295 7.79 23.84 -0.16
C TYR A 295 6.68 24.85 0.11
N GLN A 296 6.27 25.61 -0.89
CA GLN A 296 5.16 26.57 -0.77
C GLN A 296 3.85 25.89 -0.37
N ALA A 297 3.55 24.72 -0.94
CA ALA A 297 2.38 23.92 -0.55
C ALA A 297 2.41 23.44 0.92
N HIS A 298 3.58 23.47 1.58
CA HIS A 298 3.74 23.16 3.00
C HIS A 298 3.97 24.41 3.86
N GLY A 299 3.64 25.60 3.34
CA GLY A 299 3.65 26.86 4.09
C GLY A 299 5.01 27.56 4.17
N PHE A 300 6.01 27.10 3.43
CA PHE A 300 7.28 27.83 3.34
C PHE A 300 7.10 29.13 2.54
N VAL A 301 7.67 30.21 3.05
CA VAL A 301 7.63 31.55 2.45
C VAL A 301 9.05 32.08 2.21
N PRO A 302 9.27 32.96 1.23
CA PRO A 302 10.58 33.57 0.99
C PRO A 302 11.17 34.25 2.24
N CYS A 303 12.49 34.19 2.36
CA CYS A 303 13.25 34.96 3.35
C CYS A 303 14.62 35.37 2.79
N GLY A 304 15.37 36.14 3.56
CA GLY A 304 16.79 36.39 3.27
C GLY A 304 17.69 35.19 3.64
N PRO A 305 19.00 35.29 3.34
CA PRO A 305 19.99 34.31 3.74
C PRO A 305 20.02 34.07 5.26
N PHE A 306 20.56 32.93 5.67
CA PHE A 306 20.69 32.53 7.07
C PHE A 306 21.99 31.74 7.28
N GLU A 307 22.48 31.63 8.51
CA GLU A 307 23.59 30.74 8.90
C GLU A 307 24.75 30.63 7.89
N GLY A 308 25.50 31.71 7.68
CA GLY A 308 26.67 31.70 6.80
C GLY A 308 26.38 31.71 5.30
N TYR A 309 25.11 31.67 4.87
CA TYR A 309 24.73 31.98 3.50
C TYR A 309 24.82 33.48 3.21
N ALA A 310 25.37 33.83 2.05
CA ALA A 310 25.32 35.17 1.47
C ALA A 310 24.16 35.27 0.46
N GLU A 311 23.80 36.49 0.05
CA GLU A 311 22.90 36.67 -1.08
C GLU A 311 23.57 36.14 -2.36
N ASP A 312 22.86 35.25 -3.07
CA ASP A 312 23.27 34.71 -4.36
C ASP A 312 22.06 34.76 -5.29
N PRO A 313 22.13 35.41 -6.47
CA PRO A 313 21.03 35.44 -7.44
C PRO A 313 20.60 34.04 -7.91
N ASN A 314 21.46 33.03 -7.75
CA ASN A 314 21.18 31.64 -8.07
C ASN A 314 20.48 30.90 -6.92
N SER A 315 20.33 31.49 -5.74
CA SER A 315 19.70 30.87 -4.58
C SER A 315 18.35 31.50 -4.24
N LEU A 316 17.43 30.64 -3.83
CA LEU A 316 16.17 30.98 -3.20
C LEU A 316 16.19 30.46 -1.76
N PHE A 317 15.99 31.37 -0.82
CA PHE A 317 15.89 31.04 0.59
C PHE A 317 14.42 31.04 1.03
N LEU A 318 13.98 29.97 1.66
CA LEU A 318 12.63 29.85 2.20
C LEU A 318 12.68 29.54 3.69
N LYS A 319 11.64 29.97 4.43
CA LYS A 319 11.44 29.64 5.84
C LYS A 319 10.03 29.16 6.12
N LEU A 320 9.89 28.34 7.15
CA LEU A 320 8.63 27.95 7.76
C LEU A 320 8.69 28.27 9.25
N ASP A 321 7.69 29.01 9.75
CA ASP A 321 7.49 29.19 11.19
C ASP A 321 6.82 27.93 11.75
N LEU A 322 7.40 27.37 12.80
CA LEU A 322 6.87 26.19 13.48
C LEU A 322 6.09 26.54 14.75
N ARG A 323 6.03 27.83 15.12
CA ARG A 323 5.24 28.32 16.25
C ARG A 323 3.77 28.37 15.83
N GLY A 324 3.07 27.27 16.09
CA GLY A 324 1.64 27.09 15.81
C GLY A 324 1.19 25.72 16.27
#